data_AF-A0A1V5QKD6-F1
#
_entry.id   AF-A0A1V5QKD6-F1
#
_cell.length_a   1.000
_cell.length_b   1.000
_cell.length_c   1.000
_cell.angle_alpha   90.00
_cell.angle_beta   90.00
_cell.angle_gamma   90.00
#
_symmetry.space_group_name_H-M   'P 1'
#
loop_
_entity.id
_entity.type
_entity.pdbx_description
1 polymer ?
#
loop_
_entity_poly.entity_id
_entity_poly.type
_entity_poly.pdbx_seq_one_letter_code
_entity_poly.pdbx_strand_id
1 'polypeptide(L)'
;MGGLYTTLSLPPDSRASSHCGSCTACLKACPTQAIVAPYQVDARRCISYLTIEYAGSIPKELRPLIGQRIYGCDDCQLCCPWNRFARIGDPAFVLCPILEKTSPVELFAWSEADFNKHLEGSPIRRIGHERWLRNLAIALGNTAPCREHTDALGKRLDHPSPLVREHVAWALAKHTAYLD
;
A
#
# COMPACT_ATOMS: atom_id res chain seq x y z
N MET A 1 -10.67 -0.65 -13.70
CA MET A 1 -11.88 -0.65 -14.55
C MET A 1 -12.07 0.74 -15.12
N GLY A 2 -12.50 0.85 -16.37
CA GLY A 2 -13.01 2.09 -16.96
C GLY A 2 -14.48 1.90 -17.35
N GLY A 3 -15.21 3.00 -17.54
CA GLY A 3 -16.58 3.00 -18.03
C GLY A 3 -16.80 4.16 -19.00
N LEU A 4 -17.59 3.93 -20.05
CA LEU A 4 -17.96 4.94 -21.06
C LEU A 4 -19.47 5.16 -21.00
N TYR A 5 -19.89 6.38 -20.67
CA TYR A 5 -21.29 6.77 -20.80
C TYR A 5 -21.59 7.11 -22.25
N THR A 6 -22.69 6.59 -22.77
CA THR A 6 -23.10 6.80 -24.17
C THR A 6 -24.62 6.95 -24.25
N THR A 7 -25.06 7.70 -25.25
CA THR A 7 -26.49 7.81 -25.61
C THR A 7 -26.92 6.71 -26.58
N LEU A 8 -25.99 5.89 -27.06
CA LEU A 8 -26.31 4.74 -27.90
C LEU A 8 -27.13 3.72 -27.11
N SER A 9 -28.24 3.28 -27.68
CA SER A 9 -29.07 2.21 -27.11
C SER A 9 -28.45 0.85 -27.39
N LEU A 10 -27.54 0.42 -26.52
CA LEU A 10 -26.90 -0.89 -26.60
C LEU A 10 -27.69 -1.93 -25.78
N PRO A 11 -27.87 -3.16 -26.29
CA PRO A 11 -28.48 -4.21 -25.50
C PRO A 11 -27.55 -4.56 -24.31
N PRO A 12 -28.09 -4.77 -23.09
CA PRO A 12 -27.28 -5.13 -21.94
C PRO A 12 -26.79 -6.58 -22.03
N ASP A 13 -25.57 -6.81 -21.54
CA ASP A 13 -25.04 -8.16 -21.36
C ASP A 13 -25.73 -8.90 -20.20
N SER A 14 -25.65 -10.23 -20.21
CA SER A 14 -26.10 -11.07 -19.10
C SER A 14 -25.19 -10.93 -17.87
N ARG A 15 -25.76 -11.00 -16.66
CA ARG A 15 -24.99 -10.97 -15.42
C ARG A 15 -24.16 -12.24 -15.26
N ALA A 16 -22.90 -12.08 -14.86
CA ALA A 16 -22.05 -13.19 -14.44
C ALA A 16 -22.58 -13.85 -13.15
N SER A 17 -22.29 -15.14 -12.98
CA SER A 17 -22.63 -15.89 -11.76
C SER A 17 -21.57 -15.68 -10.65
N SER A 18 -21.99 -15.84 -9.40
CA SER A 18 -21.04 -15.80 -8.27
C SER A 18 -20.26 -17.11 -8.19
N HIS A 19 -18.94 -16.98 -8.06
CA HIS A 19 -18.02 -18.12 -7.96
C HIS A 19 -17.47 -18.34 -6.55
N CYS A 20 -17.82 -17.50 -5.57
CA CYS A 20 -17.29 -17.60 -4.21
C CYS A 20 -17.82 -18.83 -3.45
N GLY A 21 -19.08 -19.23 -3.67
CA GLY A 21 -19.71 -20.31 -2.91
C GLY A 21 -19.59 -20.09 -1.40
N SER A 22 -19.08 -21.09 -0.67
CA SER A 22 -18.81 -21.02 0.78
C SER A 22 -17.38 -20.54 1.13
N CYS A 23 -16.60 -20.07 0.16
CA CYS A 23 -15.22 -19.65 0.38
C CYS A 23 -15.13 -18.39 1.25
N THR A 24 -14.25 -18.42 2.25
CA THR A 24 -13.95 -17.28 3.14
C THR A 24 -12.46 -16.94 3.19
N ALA A 25 -11.70 -17.31 2.15
CA ALA A 25 -10.23 -17.18 2.16
C ALA A 25 -9.78 -15.72 2.35
N CYS A 26 -10.36 -14.79 1.60
CA CYS A 26 -10.02 -13.36 1.70
C CYS A 26 -10.37 -12.74 3.05
N LEU A 27 -11.47 -13.17 3.69
CA LEU A 27 -11.85 -12.71 5.03
C LEU A 27 -10.79 -13.12 6.06
N LYS A 28 -10.30 -14.36 5.98
CA LYS A 28 -9.28 -14.90 6.88
C LYS A 28 -7.89 -14.31 6.61
N ALA A 29 -7.55 -14.05 5.36
CA ALA A 29 -6.23 -13.57 4.95
C ALA A 29 -6.03 -12.06 5.16
N CYS A 30 -7.10 -11.27 5.26
CA CYS A 30 -7.00 -9.81 5.40
C CYS A 30 -6.31 -9.42 6.73
N PRO A 31 -5.11 -8.81 6.72
CA PRO A 31 -4.32 -8.62 7.94
C PRO A 31 -5.00 -7.72 8.98
N THR A 32 -5.78 -6.76 8.51
CA THR A 32 -6.51 -5.79 9.35
C THR A 32 -7.97 -6.17 9.56
N GLN A 33 -8.41 -7.32 9.05
CA GLN A 33 -9.83 -7.73 9.05
C GLN A 33 -10.74 -6.64 8.47
N ALA A 34 -10.27 -5.96 7.41
CA ALA A 34 -11.05 -4.94 6.72
C ALA A 34 -12.24 -5.52 5.96
N ILE A 35 -12.21 -6.79 5.59
CA ILE A 35 -13.36 -7.49 4.99
C ILE A 35 -14.23 -8.01 6.14
N VAL A 36 -15.24 -7.23 6.52
CA VAL A 36 -16.07 -7.48 7.72
C VAL A 36 -17.17 -8.51 7.49
N ALA A 37 -17.58 -8.69 6.23
CA ALA A 37 -18.54 -9.69 5.79
C ALA A 37 -18.33 -9.97 4.28
N PRO A 38 -18.91 -11.05 3.72
CA PRO A 38 -18.88 -11.27 2.27
C PRO A 38 -19.33 -10.00 1.51
N TYR A 39 -18.52 -9.57 0.55
CA TYR A 39 -18.77 -8.38 -0.28
C TYR A 39 -18.82 -7.04 0.48
N GLN A 40 -18.37 -6.99 1.74
CA GLN A 40 -18.36 -5.77 2.55
C GLN A 40 -16.95 -5.47 3.08
N VAL A 41 -16.45 -4.26 2.77
CA VAL A 41 -15.12 -3.80 3.16
C VAL A 41 -15.24 -2.52 3.97
N ASP A 42 -14.63 -2.47 5.16
CA ASP A 42 -14.37 -1.25 5.91
C ASP A 42 -13.09 -0.60 5.37
N ALA A 43 -13.24 0.44 4.54
CA ALA A 43 -12.13 1.16 3.93
C ALA A 43 -11.16 1.74 4.97
N ARG A 44 -11.65 2.14 6.16
CA ARG A 44 -10.82 2.76 7.22
C ARG A 44 -9.77 1.79 7.77
N ARG A 45 -9.95 0.49 7.54
CA ARG A 45 -9.01 -0.58 7.94
C ARG A 45 -8.27 -1.18 6.74
N CYS A 46 -8.74 -0.94 5.52
CA CYS A 46 -8.17 -1.55 4.31
C CYS A 46 -6.78 -0.96 4.03
N ILE A 47 -5.75 -1.80 4.00
CA ILE A 47 -4.36 -1.37 3.76
C ILE A 47 -4.24 -0.64 2.41
N SER A 48 -4.95 -1.12 1.38
CA SER A 48 -4.95 -0.45 0.07
C SER A 48 -5.51 0.97 0.16
N TYR A 49 -6.65 1.17 0.84
CA TYR A 49 -7.18 2.52 1.08
C TYR A 49 -6.22 3.38 1.92
N LEU A 50 -5.68 2.82 3.01
CA LEU A 50 -4.79 3.55 3.93
C LEU A 50 -3.53 4.05 3.24
N THR A 51 -2.94 3.23 2.36
CA THR A 51 -1.69 3.56 1.67
C THR A 51 -1.90 4.42 0.43
N ILE A 52 -3.07 4.35 -0.21
CA ILE A 52 -3.32 5.03 -1.49
C ILE A 52 -4.21 6.27 -1.34
N GLU A 53 -5.35 6.16 -0.67
CA GLU A 53 -6.37 7.22 -0.65
C GLU A 53 -6.32 8.07 0.61
N TYR A 54 -6.06 7.45 1.77
CA TYR A 54 -6.10 8.14 3.04
C TYR A 54 -4.94 9.14 3.17
N ALA A 55 -5.26 10.43 3.35
CA ALA A 55 -4.29 11.51 3.51
C ALA A 55 -3.78 11.69 4.95
N GLY A 56 -4.50 11.13 5.94
CA GLY A 56 -4.24 11.39 7.36
C GLY A 56 -3.20 10.47 8.01
N SER A 57 -3.15 10.55 9.33
CA SER A 57 -2.30 9.72 10.18
C SER A 57 -2.89 8.33 10.35
N ILE A 58 -2.16 7.31 9.92
CA ILE A 58 -2.62 5.92 10.01
C ILE A 58 -2.65 5.53 11.50
N PRO A 59 -3.77 4.98 12.02
CA PRO A 59 -3.88 4.59 13.42
C PRO A 59 -2.75 3.67 13.88
N LYS A 60 -2.18 3.91 15.07
CA LYS A 60 -0.98 3.24 15.56
C LYS A 60 -1.14 1.71 15.61
N GLU A 61 -2.33 1.24 15.95
CA GLU A 61 -2.70 -0.18 16.02
C GLU A 61 -2.73 -0.87 14.65
N LEU A 62 -2.90 -0.12 13.55
CA LEU A 62 -2.89 -0.68 12.19
C LEU A 62 -1.49 -0.70 11.57
N ARG A 63 -0.56 0.15 12.04
CA ARG A 63 0.79 0.26 11.47
C ARG A 63 1.57 -1.06 11.46
N PRO A 64 1.56 -1.90 12.52
CA PRO A 64 2.20 -3.22 12.46
C PRO A 64 1.61 -4.15 11.41
N LEU A 65 0.29 -4.10 11.20
CA LEU A 65 -0.44 -5.00 10.31
C LEU A 65 -0.23 -4.69 8.83
N ILE A 66 0.21 -3.47 8.50
CA ILE A 66 0.56 -3.06 7.13
C ILE A 66 1.77 -3.85 6.62
N GLY A 67 2.69 -4.25 7.50
CA GLY A 67 3.95 -4.88 7.11
C GLY A 67 4.82 -3.93 6.29
N GLN A 68 5.48 -4.45 5.26
CA GLN A 68 6.38 -3.67 4.40
C GLN A 68 5.68 -3.08 3.16
N ARG A 69 4.34 -3.02 3.15
CA ARG A 69 3.55 -2.52 2.01
C ARG A 69 3.61 -1.00 1.95
N ILE A 70 4.20 -0.47 0.88
CA ILE A 70 4.34 0.99 0.65
C ILE A 70 3.14 1.55 -0.13
N TYR A 71 2.57 0.80 -1.07
CA TYR A 71 1.46 1.23 -1.91
C TYR A 71 0.57 0.04 -2.26
N GLY A 72 -0.68 0.05 -1.84
CA GLY A 72 -1.64 -1.03 -2.10
C GLY A 72 -1.48 -2.24 -1.19
N CYS A 73 -2.34 -3.23 -1.42
CA CYS A 73 -2.33 -4.52 -0.73
C CYS A 73 -3.11 -5.53 -1.57
N ASP A 74 -2.46 -6.64 -1.90
CA ASP A 74 -3.04 -7.69 -2.75
C ASP A 74 -3.40 -8.96 -1.98
N ASP A 75 -3.28 -8.99 -0.65
CA ASP A 75 -3.43 -10.22 0.14
C ASP A 75 -4.79 -10.92 -0.09
N CYS A 76 -5.87 -10.15 -0.19
CA CYS A 76 -7.21 -10.68 -0.47
C CYS A 76 -7.32 -11.27 -1.89
N GLN A 77 -6.51 -10.79 -2.82
CA GLN A 77 -6.41 -11.31 -4.18
C GLN A 77 -5.45 -12.51 -4.25
N LEU A 78 -4.27 -12.43 -3.63
CA LEU A 78 -3.26 -13.49 -3.64
C LEU A 78 -3.78 -14.79 -3.00
N CYS A 79 -4.61 -14.69 -1.97
CA CYS A 79 -5.24 -15.86 -1.35
C CYS A 79 -6.49 -16.38 -2.11
N CYS A 80 -6.98 -15.65 -3.12
CA CYS A 80 -8.20 -16.01 -3.83
C CYS A 80 -7.96 -17.23 -4.74
N PRO A 81 -8.72 -18.34 -4.58
CA PRO A 81 -8.50 -19.54 -5.38
C PRO A 81 -8.79 -19.34 -6.88
N TRP A 82 -9.53 -18.29 -7.24
CA TRP A 82 -9.85 -17.96 -8.63
C TRP A 82 -8.74 -17.20 -9.35
N ASN A 83 -7.82 -16.55 -8.61
CA ASN A 83 -6.70 -15.83 -9.23
C ASN A 83 -5.67 -16.76 -9.87
N ARG A 84 -5.70 -18.06 -9.57
CA ARG A 84 -4.90 -19.06 -10.30
C ARG A 84 -5.25 -19.16 -11.79
N PHE A 85 -6.44 -18.68 -12.18
CA PHE A 85 -6.89 -18.66 -13.57
C PHE A 85 -6.63 -17.32 -14.26
N ALA A 86 -6.06 -16.34 -13.55
CA ALA A 86 -5.69 -15.06 -14.12
C ALA A 86 -4.57 -15.24 -15.16
N ARG A 87 -4.59 -14.40 -16.18
CA ARG A 87 -3.54 -14.32 -17.22
C ARG A 87 -2.79 -13.01 -17.05
N ILE A 88 -1.49 -13.03 -17.31
CA ILE A 88 -0.69 -11.80 -17.38
C ILE A 88 -1.28 -10.92 -18.48
N GLY A 89 -1.49 -9.64 -18.14
CA GLY A 89 -2.08 -8.67 -19.03
C GLY A 89 -1.06 -8.06 -20.00
N ASP A 90 -1.39 -6.85 -20.45
CA ASP A 90 -0.58 -6.09 -21.40
C ASP A 90 0.82 -5.76 -20.81
N PRO A 91 1.91 -6.04 -21.55
CA PRO A 91 3.28 -5.71 -21.14
C PRO A 91 3.53 -4.24 -20.81
N ALA A 92 2.68 -3.31 -21.28
CA ALA A 92 2.76 -1.90 -20.91
C ALA A 92 2.52 -1.64 -19.41
N PHE A 93 1.96 -2.61 -18.67
CA PHE A 93 1.66 -2.49 -17.23
C PHE A 93 2.65 -3.26 -16.34
N VAL A 94 3.88 -3.48 -16.81
CA VAL A 94 4.96 -4.03 -15.98
C VAL A 94 5.40 -3.06 -14.88
N LEU A 95 5.99 -3.60 -13.83
CA LEU A 95 6.48 -2.82 -12.69
C LEU A 95 7.49 -1.76 -13.13
N CYS A 96 7.50 -0.62 -12.43
CA CYS A 96 8.48 0.43 -12.68
C CYS A 96 9.88 -0.10 -12.32
N PRO A 97 10.82 -0.27 -13.28
CA PRO A 97 12.08 -0.99 -13.04
C PRO A 97 12.96 -0.40 -11.95
N ILE A 98 12.79 0.90 -11.64
CA ILE A 98 13.53 1.53 -10.56
C ILE A 98 13.09 1.01 -9.19
N LEU A 99 11.81 0.72 -9.00
CA LEU A 99 11.29 0.22 -7.72
C LEU A 99 11.78 -1.19 -7.40
N GLU A 100 12.12 -1.98 -8.41
CA GLU A 100 12.70 -3.33 -8.22
C GLU A 100 14.17 -3.28 -7.79
N LYS A 101 14.88 -2.20 -8.12
CA LYS A 101 16.33 -2.08 -7.94
C LYS A 101 16.73 -1.15 -6.81
N THR A 102 15.77 -0.48 -6.18
CA THR A 102 16.03 0.52 -5.14
C THR A 102 15.53 0.02 -3.80
N SER A 103 16.41 0.03 -2.80
CA SER A 103 16.09 -0.40 -1.45
C SER A 103 15.07 0.55 -0.77
N PRO A 104 14.30 0.07 0.23
CA PRO A 104 13.41 0.94 0.99
C PRO A 104 14.09 2.17 1.62
N VAL A 105 15.37 2.04 2.00
CA VAL A 105 16.17 3.15 2.54
C VAL A 105 16.45 4.20 1.48
N GLU A 106 16.86 3.78 0.28
CA GLU A 106 17.08 4.70 -0.84
C GLU A 106 15.79 5.37 -1.29
N LEU A 107 14.68 4.62 -1.35
CA LEU A 107 13.35 5.16 -1.64
C LEU A 107 12.91 6.22 -0.61
N PHE A 108 13.28 6.06 0.65
CA PHE A 108 12.99 7.01 1.74
C PHE A 108 13.91 8.26 1.71
N ALA A 109 15.08 8.13 1.09
CA ALA A 109 16.02 9.22 0.89
C ALA A 109 15.65 10.15 -0.27
N TRP A 110 14.75 9.74 -1.16
CA TRP A 110 14.29 10.56 -2.28
C TRP A 110 13.82 11.96 -1.85
N SER A 111 14.20 12.97 -2.63
CA SER A 111 13.57 14.27 -2.56
C SER A 111 12.19 14.22 -3.24
N GLU A 112 11.39 15.27 -3.06
CA GLU A 112 10.13 15.39 -3.82
C GLU A 112 10.37 15.48 -5.33
N ALA A 113 11.50 16.06 -5.75
CA ALA A 113 11.90 16.11 -7.15
C ALA A 113 12.22 14.70 -7.68
N ASP A 114 12.95 13.89 -6.93
CA ASP A 114 13.26 12.50 -7.29
C ASP A 114 12.00 11.66 -7.36
N PHE A 115 11.10 11.78 -6.36
CA PHE A 115 9.80 11.10 -6.34
C PHE A 115 8.98 11.43 -7.61
N ASN A 116 8.87 12.71 -7.96
CA ASN A 116 8.10 13.14 -9.13
C ASN A 116 8.72 12.67 -10.45
N LYS A 117 10.05 12.71 -10.56
CA LYS A 117 10.80 12.29 -11.74
C LYS A 117 10.70 10.77 -11.94
N HIS A 118 10.94 10.00 -10.88
CA HIS A 118 11.01 8.54 -10.98
C HIS A 118 9.65 7.86 -11.10
N LEU A 119 8.58 8.50 -10.60
CA LEU A 119 7.22 7.97 -10.67
C LEU A 119 6.36 8.66 -11.73
N GLU A 120 6.96 9.37 -12.68
CA GLU A 120 6.23 9.90 -13.82
C GLU A 120 5.52 8.77 -14.59
N GLY A 121 4.24 8.99 -14.94
CA GLY A 121 3.39 7.98 -15.56
C GLY A 121 2.91 6.86 -14.63
N SER A 122 3.46 6.73 -13.42
CA SER A 122 3.03 5.74 -12.44
C SER A 122 1.81 6.22 -11.64
N PRO A 123 0.80 5.36 -11.40
CA PRO A 123 -0.32 5.70 -10.51
C PRO A 123 0.14 6.01 -9.08
N ILE A 124 1.32 5.53 -8.65
CA ILE A 124 1.88 5.81 -7.32
C ILE A 124 2.09 7.32 -7.13
N ARG A 125 2.45 8.07 -8.17
CA ARG A 125 2.71 9.51 -8.08
C ARG A 125 1.53 10.28 -7.48
N ARG A 126 0.30 9.79 -7.63
CA ARG A 126 -0.93 10.44 -7.12
C ARG A 126 -0.97 10.58 -5.59
N ILE A 127 -0.20 9.76 -4.86
CA ILE A 127 -0.19 9.88 -3.39
C ILE A 127 0.60 11.11 -2.93
N GLY A 128 1.53 11.59 -3.75
CA GLY A 128 2.45 12.66 -3.38
C GLY A 128 3.54 12.22 -2.40
N HIS A 129 4.61 13.00 -2.34
CA HIS A 129 5.83 12.64 -1.62
C HIS A 129 5.63 12.52 -0.09
N GLU A 130 4.74 13.32 0.51
CA GLU A 130 4.46 13.25 1.95
C GLU A 130 3.89 11.88 2.36
N ARG A 131 2.88 11.38 1.64
CA ARG A 131 2.29 10.05 1.90
C ARG A 131 3.25 8.93 1.55
N TRP A 132 4.10 9.11 0.54
CA TRP A 132 5.18 8.18 0.21
C TRP A 132 6.12 7.98 1.40
N LEU A 133 6.63 9.07 1.99
CA LEU A 133 7.47 9.01 3.18
C LEU A 133 6.72 8.43 4.39
N ARG A 134 5.45 8.80 4.60
CA ARG A 134 4.62 8.21 5.66
C ARG A 134 4.55 6.69 5.55
N ASN A 135 4.28 6.17 4.35
CA ASN A 135 4.13 4.73 4.13
C ASN A 135 5.49 4.00 4.28
N LEU A 136 6.57 4.59 3.76
CA LEU A 136 7.92 4.04 3.91
C LEU A 136 8.39 4.02 5.36
N ALA A 137 8.07 5.03 6.17
CA ALA A 137 8.37 5.01 7.59
C ALA A 137 7.70 3.82 8.30
N ILE A 138 6.43 3.52 7.95
CA ILE A 138 5.75 2.31 8.46
C ILE A 138 6.46 1.04 7.98
N ALA A 139 6.79 0.96 6.69
CA ALA A 139 7.45 -0.21 6.12
C ALA A 139 8.80 -0.49 6.79
N LEU A 140 9.65 0.54 6.94
CA LEU A 140 10.93 0.46 7.64
C LEU A 140 10.74 0.04 9.10
N GLY A 141 9.81 0.65 9.84
CA GLY A 141 9.51 0.27 11.23
C GLY A 141 9.01 -1.15 11.41
N ASN A 142 8.50 -1.79 10.35
CA ASN A 142 8.07 -3.19 10.33
C ASN A 142 9.16 -4.17 9.89
N THR A 143 10.38 -3.71 9.61
CA THR A 143 11.53 -4.56 9.36
C THR A 143 12.29 -4.88 10.65
N ALA A 144 13.22 -5.84 10.59
CA ALA A 144 14.17 -6.05 11.67
C ALA A 144 15.03 -4.78 11.87
N PRO A 145 15.30 -4.39 13.13
CA PRO A 145 16.11 -3.21 13.39
C PRO A 145 17.53 -3.43 12.85
N CYS A 146 18.03 -2.45 12.11
CA CYS A 146 19.43 -2.36 11.73
C CYS A 146 19.85 -0.88 11.70
N ARG A 147 21.16 -0.64 11.81
CA ARG A 147 21.72 0.72 11.85
C ARG A 147 21.32 1.55 10.63
N GLU A 148 21.26 0.91 9.46
CA GLU A 148 20.88 1.59 8.22
C GLU A 148 19.44 2.11 8.26
N HIS A 149 18.49 1.30 8.74
CA HIS A 149 17.10 1.71 8.89
C HIS A 149 16.93 2.82 9.93
N THR A 150 17.59 2.72 11.08
CA THR A 150 17.51 3.75 12.13
C THR A 150 18.13 5.07 11.68
N ASP A 151 19.27 5.02 10.97
CA ASP A 151 19.93 6.21 10.43
C ASP A 151 19.05 6.88 9.35
N ALA A 152 18.42 6.09 8.48
CA ALA A 152 17.51 6.60 7.45
C ALA A 152 16.29 7.29 8.07
N LEU A 153 15.65 6.66 9.05
CA LEU A 153 14.53 7.24 9.80
C LEU A 153 14.96 8.53 10.53
N GLY A 154 16.13 8.52 11.17
CA GLY A 154 16.69 9.66 11.90
C GLY A 154 16.82 10.93 11.04
N LYS A 155 17.20 10.79 9.76
CA LYS A 155 17.32 11.93 8.81
C LYS A 155 16.02 12.69 8.56
N ARG A 156 14.86 12.13 8.94
CA ARG A 156 13.53 12.75 8.73
C ARG A 156 12.83 13.14 10.02
N LEU A 157 13.50 13.08 11.18
CA LEU A 157 12.93 13.48 12.47
C LEU A 157 12.42 14.94 12.47
N ASP A 158 13.12 15.83 11.79
CA ASP A 158 12.78 17.27 11.69
C ASP A 158 12.07 17.65 10.38
N HIS A 159 11.52 16.66 9.66
CA HIS A 159 10.81 16.93 8.40
C HIS A 159 9.66 17.94 8.61
N PRO A 160 9.40 18.91 7.71
CA PRO A 160 8.39 19.97 7.94
C PRO A 160 6.97 19.44 8.15
N SER A 161 6.62 18.30 7.53
CA SER A 161 5.32 17.65 7.73
C SER A 161 5.21 16.97 9.11
N PRO A 162 4.22 17.33 9.95
CA PRO A 162 3.95 16.64 11.20
C PRO A 162 3.55 15.18 11.00
N LEU A 163 2.89 14.87 9.87
CA LEU A 163 2.49 13.52 9.52
C LEU A 163 3.71 12.61 9.35
N VAL A 164 4.72 13.07 8.62
CA VAL A 164 5.97 12.31 8.43
C VAL A 164 6.70 12.12 9.76
N ARG A 165 6.87 13.19 10.55
CA ARG A 165 7.56 13.12 11.86
C ARG A 165 6.91 12.10 12.79
N GLU A 166 5.59 12.09 12.88
CA GLU A 166 4.86 11.15 13.74
C GLU A 166 5.11 9.68 13.37
N HIS A 167 5.15 9.36 12.07
CA HIS A 167 5.35 8.00 11.59
C HIS A 167 6.81 7.56 11.72
N VAL A 168 7.75 8.49 11.51
CA VAL A 168 9.19 8.27 11.76
C VAL A 168 9.44 7.99 13.25
N ALA A 169 8.89 8.80 14.14
CA ALA A 169 9.04 8.61 15.58
C ALA A 169 8.48 7.26 16.04
N TRP A 170 7.32 6.85 15.49
CA TRP A 170 6.76 5.52 15.74
C TRP A 170 7.68 4.38 15.27
N ALA A 171 8.25 4.51 14.07
CA ALA A 171 9.13 3.49 13.51
C ALA A 171 10.42 3.33 14.34
N LEU A 172 11.03 4.44 14.77
CA LEU A 172 12.20 4.44 15.65
C LEU A 172 11.89 3.82 17.01
N ALA A 173 10.78 4.21 17.65
CA ALA A 173 10.36 3.64 18.93
C ALA A 173 10.13 2.12 18.84
N LYS A 174 9.57 1.66 17.71
CA LYS A 174 9.40 0.23 17.45
C LYS A 174 10.74 -0.51 17.36
N HIS A 175 11.76 0.07 16.72
CA HIS A 175 13.10 -0.52 16.68
C HIS A 175 13.80 -0.55 18.05
N THR A 176 13.60 0.45 18.90
CA THR A 176 14.13 0.43 20.27
C THR A 176 13.53 -0.72 21.08
N ALA A 177 12.22 -0.94 20.99
CA ALA A 177 11.53 -2.03 21.70
C ALA A 177 11.94 -3.45 21.24
N TYR A 178 12.69 -3.60 20.14
CA TYR A 178 13.27 -4.89 19.71
C TYR A 178 14.64 -5.17 20.34
N LEU A 179 15.29 -4.16 20.92
CA LEU A 179 16.62 -4.28 21.52
C LEU A 179 16.57 -4.53 23.04
N ASP A 180 15.37 -4.45 23.62
CA ASP A 180 15.05 -4.81 25.02
C ASP A 180 14.44 -6.23 25.08
#